data_AF-A0AAD7AT69-F1
#
_entry.id   AF-A0AAD7AT69-F1
#
_cell.length_a   1.000
_cell.length_b   1.000
_cell.length_c   1.000
_cell.angle_alpha   90.00
_cell.angle_beta   90.00
_cell.angle_gamma   90.00
#
_symmetry.space_group_name_H-M   'P 1'
#
loop_
_entity.id
_entity.type
_entity.pdbx_description
1 polymer ?
#
loop_
_entity_poly.entity_id
_entity_poly.type
_entity_poly.pdbx_seq_one_letter_code
_entity_poly.pdbx_strand_id
1 'polypeptide(L)'
;MSMPAPRRSHRVPDAPGLKTRSENANKHPGNAPGVKGQPRRTPAQMEEARTVAAKEAEKAEAAQKAVLERVARIEDKQNADDDAYSENADHPPSSDYQALSSDYQEMDDSSEESLKLPDGESMDEADGNYLEDSDVDTDSDEDEGTQTDKRKYKKNPSKPTRQDIERLRSTKDSSGTPKSSAELDTSAAKKRKADLEGRTYGDGTNKEGFFLSYNILYTFAHHLNELDTIPAKYERSMARPVGALLLAVQAVERNLGFWKTGQYVVPKGSDWFFSCDNWSDIRQTDPKTGNTLITRRATKYLSTIEKWTAERWDQQLDEAAVWKERKRQKKLPCSAASSEVEEVIEIIDDDEDDVVVSD
;
A
#
# COMPACT_ATOMS: atom_id res chain seq x y z
N MET A 1 34.65 60.65 29.26
CA MET A 1 34.20 59.26 29.42
C MET A 1 32.71 59.29 29.72
N SER A 2 31.88 59.01 28.72
CA SER A 2 30.42 59.12 28.80
C SER A 2 29.83 57.76 29.14
N MET A 3 29.13 57.67 30.26
CA MET A 3 28.49 56.44 30.72
C MET A 3 27.26 56.12 29.84
N PRO A 4 27.08 54.87 29.38
CA PRO A 4 25.91 54.49 28.60
C PRO A 4 24.65 54.48 29.47
N ALA A 5 23.56 55.02 28.92
CA ALA A 5 22.28 55.15 29.60
C ALA A 5 21.66 53.78 29.96
N PRO A 6 20.96 53.67 31.10
CA PRO A 6 20.36 52.42 31.55
C PRO A 6 19.29 51.93 30.58
N ARG A 7 19.41 50.67 30.16
CA ARG A 7 18.46 50.00 29.28
C ARG A 7 17.08 49.93 29.97
N ARG A 8 16.07 50.50 29.32
CA ARG A 8 14.67 50.39 29.73
C ARG A 8 14.29 48.91 29.79
N SER A 9 13.93 48.43 30.97
CA SER A 9 13.38 47.10 31.18
C SER A 9 12.14 46.92 30.30
N HIS A 10 12.18 45.99 29.36
CA HIS A 10 11.01 45.56 28.61
C HIS A 10 9.96 45.06 29.61
N ARG A 11 8.88 45.82 29.75
CA ARG A 11 7.71 45.45 30.54
C ARG A 11 7.11 44.22 29.85
N VAL A 12 7.20 43.07 30.51
CA VAL A 12 6.51 41.85 30.07
C VAL A 12 5.03 42.19 29.96
N PRO A 13 4.37 41.96 28.81
CA PRO A 13 2.95 42.24 28.68
C PRO A 13 2.19 41.45 29.74
N ASP A 14 1.31 42.13 30.47
CA ASP A 14 0.50 41.53 31.53
C ASP A 14 -0.21 40.29 30.98
N ALA A 15 0.04 39.13 31.59
CA ALA A 15 -0.60 37.88 31.22
C ALA A 15 -2.12 38.09 31.26
N PRO A 16 -2.85 37.69 30.19
CA PRO A 16 -4.29 37.92 30.11
C PRO A 16 -4.96 37.33 31.34
N GLY A 17 -5.60 38.20 32.13
CA GLY A 17 -6.15 37.86 33.43
C GLY A 17 -6.99 36.60 33.35
N LEU A 18 -6.61 35.60 34.14
CA LEU A 18 -7.34 34.36 34.38
C LEU A 18 -8.74 34.67 34.95
N LYS A 19 -9.70 34.99 34.08
CA LYS A 19 -11.13 35.11 34.40
C LYS A 19 -11.71 33.70 34.60
N THR A 20 -11.43 33.08 35.74
CA THR A 20 -11.59 31.63 35.91
C THR A 20 -12.92 31.15 36.48
N ARG A 21 -13.92 31.99 36.77
CA ARG A 21 -15.14 31.47 37.43
C ARG A 21 -16.50 31.93 36.91
N SER A 22 -16.70 33.19 36.56
CA SER A 22 -18.05 33.67 36.21
C SER A 22 -18.46 33.35 34.77
N GLU A 23 -17.54 33.41 33.80
CA GLU A 23 -17.85 33.13 32.40
C GLU A 23 -18.01 31.62 32.12
N ASN A 24 -17.39 30.75 32.93
CA ASN A 24 -17.51 29.29 32.75
C ASN A 24 -18.88 28.75 33.21
N ALA A 25 -19.50 29.40 34.20
CA ALA A 25 -20.84 29.04 34.67
C ALA A 25 -21.92 29.23 33.58
N ASN A 26 -21.74 30.23 32.71
CA ASN A 26 -22.67 30.51 31.61
C ASN A 26 -22.37 29.73 30.34
N LYS A 27 -21.15 29.20 30.18
CA LYS A 27 -20.76 28.35 29.04
C LYS A 27 -21.20 26.89 29.22
N HIS A 28 -21.41 26.47 30.47
CA HIS A 28 -21.99 25.17 30.82
C HIS A 28 -23.28 25.33 31.65
N PRO A 29 -24.34 25.94 31.08
CA PRO A 29 -25.60 26.10 31.79
C PRO A 29 -26.27 24.73 31.92
N GLY A 30 -26.03 24.05 33.03
CA GLY A 30 -26.87 22.94 33.47
C GLY A 30 -26.81 21.66 32.64
N ASN A 31 -25.64 21.02 32.56
CA ASN A 31 -25.66 19.56 32.80
C ASN A 31 -25.89 19.35 34.30
N ALA A 32 -27.16 19.50 34.70
CA ALA A 32 -27.62 19.14 36.02
C ALA A 32 -27.18 17.69 36.33
N PRO A 33 -26.86 17.35 37.58
CA PRO A 33 -26.57 15.99 38.02
C PRO A 33 -27.84 15.12 37.87
N GLY A 34 -28.08 14.69 36.65
CA GLY A 34 -29.29 14.06 36.17
C GLY A 34 -29.02 13.24 34.92
N VAL A 35 -27.77 12.79 34.71
CA VAL A 35 -27.48 11.63 33.85
C VAL A 35 -28.11 10.41 34.53
N LYS A 36 -29.43 10.31 34.36
CA LYS A 36 -30.23 9.14 34.73
C LYS A 36 -29.72 8.01 33.85
N GLY A 37 -29.04 7.03 34.46
CA GLY A 37 -28.87 5.73 33.82
C GLY A 37 -27.62 4.98 34.18
N GLN A 38 -26.56 5.62 34.67
CA GLN A 38 -25.36 4.89 35.08
C GLN A 38 -25.27 4.83 36.61
N PRO A 39 -25.44 3.65 37.23
CA PRO A 39 -25.21 3.50 38.66
C PRO A 39 -23.78 3.94 38.98
N ARG A 40 -23.60 4.65 40.10
CA ARG A 40 -22.26 4.99 40.59
C ARG A 40 -21.48 3.69 40.75
N ARG A 41 -20.24 3.67 40.23
CA ARG A 41 -19.35 2.52 40.38
C ARG A 41 -19.23 2.17 41.86
N THR A 42 -19.36 0.89 42.19
CA THR A 42 -19.18 0.43 43.57
C THR A 42 -17.69 0.50 43.95
N PRO A 43 -17.33 0.55 45.25
CA PRO A 43 -15.94 0.52 45.67
C PRO A 43 -15.16 -0.68 45.09
N ALA A 44 -15.79 -1.86 45.03
CA ALA A 44 -15.21 -3.06 44.42
C ALA A 44 -14.90 -2.89 42.92
N GLN A 45 -15.81 -2.27 42.16
CA GLN A 45 -15.57 -1.98 40.74
C GLN A 45 -14.42 -0.97 40.52
N MET A 46 -14.24 -0.03 41.45
CA MET A 46 -13.11 0.90 41.40
C MET A 46 -11.78 0.23 41.70
N GLU A 47 -11.76 -0.75 42.60
CA GLU A 47 -10.55 -1.53 42.92
C GLU A 47 -10.16 -2.45 41.75
N GLU A 48 -11.13 -3.14 41.14
CA GLU A 48 -10.90 -3.93 39.92
C GLU A 48 -10.39 -3.04 38.76
N ALA A 49 -10.99 -1.87 38.55
CA ALA A 49 -10.51 -0.93 37.53
C ALA A 49 -9.06 -0.46 37.79
N ARG A 50 -8.66 -0.31 39.06
CA ARG A 50 -7.27 0.04 39.41
C ARG A 50 -6.30 -1.12 39.15
N THR A 51 -6.69 -2.36 39.45
CA THR A 51 -5.81 -3.51 39.20
C THR A 51 -5.67 -3.80 37.71
N VAL A 52 -6.74 -3.64 36.91
CA VAL A 52 -6.67 -3.73 35.45
C VAL A 52 -5.77 -2.65 34.88
N ALA A 53 -5.95 -1.39 35.30
CA ALA A 53 -5.11 -0.28 34.84
C ALA A 53 -3.63 -0.48 35.23
N ALA A 54 -3.34 -1.02 36.41
CA ALA A 54 -1.98 -1.35 36.83
C ALA A 54 -1.34 -2.45 35.97
N LYS A 55 -2.08 -3.52 35.66
CA LYS A 55 -1.62 -4.60 34.77
C LYS A 55 -1.41 -4.12 33.33
N GLU A 56 -2.26 -3.23 32.84
CA GLU A 56 -2.10 -2.63 31.51
C GLU A 56 -0.87 -1.71 31.46
N ALA A 57 -0.64 -0.93 32.52
CA ALA A 57 0.56 -0.10 32.63
C ALA A 57 1.84 -0.95 32.67
N GLU A 58 1.86 -2.03 33.46
CA GLU A 58 3.00 -2.97 33.52
C GLU A 58 3.28 -3.63 32.16
N LYS A 59 2.23 -4.07 31.44
CA LYS A 59 2.37 -4.61 30.08
C LYS A 59 2.90 -3.57 29.10
N ALA A 60 2.44 -2.32 29.20
CA ALA A 60 2.91 -1.25 28.34
C ALA A 60 4.39 -0.92 28.62
N GLU A 61 4.81 -0.92 29.88
CA GLU A 61 6.21 -0.73 30.28
C GLU A 61 7.10 -1.88 29.79
N ALA A 62 6.66 -3.12 29.95
CA ALA A 62 7.38 -4.30 29.43
C ALA A 62 7.54 -4.25 27.90
N ALA A 63 6.50 -3.83 27.17
CA ALA A 63 6.56 -3.65 25.72
C ALA A 63 7.54 -2.55 25.32
N GLN A 64 7.55 -1.41 26.02
CA GLN A 64 8.52 -0.33 25.78
C GLN A 64 9.95 -0.79 26.04
N LYS A 65 10.17 -1.56 27.12
CA LYS A 65 11.49 -2.12 27.45
C LYS A 65 11.98 -3.08 26.35
N ALA A 66 11.11 -3.96 25.83
CA ALA A 66 11.47 -4.88 24.75
C ALA A 66 11.81 -4.14 23.44
N VAL A 67 11.13 -3.03 23.15
CA VAL A 67 11.46 -2.17 22.00
C VAL A 67 12.83 -1.52 22.17
N LEU A 68 13.13 -0.97 23.36
CA LEU A 68 14.43 -0.37 23.66
C LEU A 68 15.57 -1.39 23.57
N GLU A 69 15.38 -2.61 24.07
CA GLU A 69 16.37 -3.70 23.97
C GLU A 69 16.65 -4.09 22.51
N ARG A 70 15.61 -4.12 21.66
CA ARG A 70 15.79 -4.38 20.23
C ARG A 70 16.58 -3.27 19.54
N VAL A 71 16.35 -2.00 19.91
CA VAL A 71 17.11 -0.86 19.35
C VAL A 71 18.57 -0.95 19.76
N ALA A 72 18.85 -1.20 21.05
CA ALA A 72 20.22 -1.38 21.55
C ALA A 72 20.99 -2.47 20.77
N ARG A 73 20.34 -3.61 20.51
CA ARG A 73 20.95 -4.69 19.72
C ARG A 73 21.28 -4.30 18.27
N ILE A 74 20.48 -3.41 17.67
CA ILE A 74 20.74 -2.92 16.30
C ILE A 74 21.95 -1.97 16.32
N GLU A 75 22.00 -1.06 17.29
CA GLU A 75 23.12 -0.12 17.46
C GLU A 75 24.43 -0.86 17.73
N ASP A 76 24.42 -1.88 18.61
CA ASP A 76 25.61 -2.71 18.87
C ASP A 76 26.12 -3.41 17.61
N LYS A 77 25.21 -3.89 16.75
CA LYS A 77 25.58 -4.52 15.48
C LYS A 77 26.18 -3.50 14.50
N GLN A 78 25.58 -2.32 14.39
CA GLN A 78 26.10 -1.25 13.51
C GLN A 78 27.50 -0.81 13.94
N ASN A 79 27.72 -0.63 15.24
CA ASN A 79 29.05 -0.31 15.76
C ASN A 79 30.08 -1.41 15.43
N ALA A 80 29.71 -2.68 15.57
CA ALA A 80 30.61 -3.79 15.21
C ALA A 80 30.92 -3.85 13.71
N ASP A 81 29.94 -3.57 12.85
CA ASP A 81 30.13 -3.51 11.39
C ASP A 81 31.03 -2.31 11.01
N ASP A 82 30.86 -1.15 11.67
CA ASP A 82 31.69 0.04 11.48
C ASP A 82 33.14 -0.18 11.94
N ASP A 83 33.33 -0.83 13.09
CA ASP A 83 34.66 -1.22 13.60
C ASP A 83 35.36 -2.15 12.59
N ALA A 84 34.66 -3.18 12.09
CA ALA A 84 35.20 -4.10 11.09
C ALA A 84 35.52 -3.41 9.74
N TYR A 85 34.73 -2.39 9.37
CA TYR A 85 35.03 -1.59 8.18
C TYR A 85 36.28 -0.74 8.38
N SER A 86 36.44 -0.15 9.57
CA SER A 86 37.61 0.67 9.90
C SER A 86 38.91 -0.14 9.89
N GLU A 87 38.88 -1.38 10.38
CA GLU A 87 40.02 -2.30 10.34
C GLU A 87 40.43 -2.65 8.89
N ASN A 88 39.48 -2.70 7.95
CA ASN A 88 39.75 -3.00 6.55
C ASN A 88 40.09 -1.76 5.70
N ALA A 89 39.74 -0.56 6.14
CA ALA A 89 39.96 0.68 5.39
C ALA A 89 41.46 1.03 5.24
N ASP A 90 42.32 0.53 6.13
CA ASP A 90 43.77 0.71 6.04
C ASP A 90 44.46 -0.28 5.08
N HIS A 91 43.72 -1.24 4.51
CA HIS A 91 44.23 -2.09 3.44
C HIS A 91 44.02 -1.38 2.09
N PRO A 92 45.10 -0.93 1.40
CA PRO A 92 44.95 -0.43 0.05
C PRO A 92 44.31 -1.52 -0.81
N PRO A 93 43.42 -1.16 -1.76
CA PRO A 93 42.81 -2.14 -2.64
C PRO A 93 43.92 -2.96 -3.28
N SER A 94 43.84 -4.29 -3.12
CA SER A 94 44.80 -5.22 -3.73
C SER A 94 44.96 -4.87 -5.20
N SER A 95 46.20 -4.60 -5.63
CA SER A 95 46.50 -4.11 -6.99
C SER A 95 46.21 -5.12 -8.09
N ASP A 96 45.68 -6.30 -7.76
CA ASP A 96 45.43 -7.39 -8.70
C ASP A 96 44.22 -7.16 -9.63
N TYR A 97 43.40 -6.12 -9.38
CA TYR A 97 42.21 -5.83 -10.20
C TYR A 97 42.48 -5.02 -11.48
N GLN A 98 43.72 -4.57 -11.76
CA GLN A 98 44.00 -3.75 -12.96
C GLN A 98 44.29 -4.54 -14.25
N ALA A 99 44.34 -5.87 -14.23
CA ALA A 99 44.79 -6.66 -15.39
C ALA A 99 43.68 -7.32 -16.24
N LEU A 100 42.40 -7.20 -15.91
CA LEU A 100 41.32 -7.96 -16.57
C LEU A 100 40.37 -7.13 -17.47
N SER A 101 40.63 -5.84 -17.72
CA SER A 101 39.69 -4.99 -18.47
C SER A 101 39.99 -4.79 -19.98
N SER A 102 40.93 -5.52 -20.61
CA SER A 102 41.33 -5.21 -22.00
C SER A 102 41.00 -6.25 -23.09
N ASP A 103 40.38 -7.39 -22.78
CA ASP A 103 40.08 -8.42 -23.80
C ASP A 103 38.59 -8.81 -23.78
N TYR A 104 37.71 -7.85 -24.11
CA TYR A 104 36.37 -8.17 -24.61
C TYR A 104 36.43 -8.29 -26.13
N GLN A 105 36.84 -9.48 -26.59
CA GLN A 105 36.80 -9.89 -27.98
C GLN A 105 35.35 -10.29 -28.31
N GLU A 106 34.76 -9.65 -29.32
CA GLU A 106 33.48 -10.03 -29.94
C GLU A 106 33.47 -11.54 -30.25
N MET A 107 32.73 -12.31 -29.46
CA MET A 107 32.44 -13.72 -29.76
C MET A 107 31.09 -13.79 -30.44
N ASP A 108 31.16 -14.23 -31.69
CA ASP A 108 30.09 -14.47 -32.64
C ASP A 108 29.05 -15.47 -32.09
N ASP A 109 27.78 -15.09 -32.21
CA ASP A 109 26.59 -15.77 -31.71
C ASP A 109 26.21 -16.94 -32.65
N SER A 110 26.98 -18.03 -32.59
CA SER A 110 26.66 -19.23 -33.36
C SER A 110 27.13 -20.54 -32.71
N SER A 111 26.43 -20.98 -31.66
CA SER A 111 26.21 -22.41 -31.41
C SER A 111 25.20 -22.62 -30.26
N GLU A 112 23.94 -22.90 -30.61
CA GLU A 112 23.02 -23.62 -29.73
C GLU A 112 23.52 -25.07 -29.57
N GLU A 113 24.35 -25.36 -28.58
CA GLU A 113 24.66 -26.72 -28.17
C GLU A 113 24.21 -26.97 -26.73
N SER A 114 23.34 -27.96 -26.61
CA SER A 114 22.63 -28.38 -25.40
C SER A 114 23.60 -28.88 -24.32
N LEU A 115 23.90 -28.02 -23.34
CA LEU A 115 24.56 -28.41 -22.09
C LEU A 115 23.51 -28.61 -20.98
N LYS A 116 23.37 -29.87 -20.55
CA LYS A 116 22.70 -30.23 -19.30
C LYS A 116 23.54 -29.72 -18.13
N LEU A 117 23.00 -28.75 -17.40
CA LEU A 117 23.58 -28.30 -16.13
C LEU A 117 23.38 -29.37 -15.04
N PRO A 118 24.39 -29.66 -14.23
CA PRO A 118 24.23 -30.40 -12.98
C PRO A 118 23.54 -29.52 -11.93
N ASP A 119 22.63 -30.13 -11.17
CA ASP A 119 22.01 -29.52 -9.99
C ASP A 119 23.08 -29.11 -8.98
N GLY A 120 23.20 -27.80 -8.72
CA GLY A 120 24.18 -27.30 -7.76
C GLY A 120 24.08 -25.80 -7.54
N GLU A 121 23.43 -25.44 -6.43
CA GLU A 121 23.67 -24.24 -5.61
C GLU A 121 23.48 -22.87 -6.29
N SER A 122 22.27 -22.32 -6.14
CA SER A 122 21.95 -20.94 -6.47
C SER A 122 22.64 -19.99 -5.49
N MET A 123 23.75 -19.43 -5.93
CA MET A 123 24.45 -18.30 -5.36
C MET A 123 23.61 -17.05 -5.65
N ASP A 124 23.10 -16.40 -4.59
CA ASP A 124 22.35 -15.15 -4.66
C ASP A 124 23.27 -14.03 -5.16
N GLU A 125 23.13 -13.65 -6.44
CA GLU A 125 23.79 -12.47 -6.98
C GLU A 125 22.98 -11.21 -6.71
N ALA A 126 23.72 -10.24 -6.18
CA ALA A 126 23.37 -8.85 -6.07
C ALA A 126 23.38 -8.19 -7.46
N ASP A 127 22.35 -7.40 -7.74
CA ASP A 127 22.37 -6.38 -8.78
C ASP A 127 21.95 -5.07 -8.09
N GLY A 128 22.68 -3.97 -8.17
CA GLY A 128 23.49 -3.52 -9.29
C GLY A 128 22.98 -2.15 -9.69
N ASN A 129 23.27 -1.16 -8.84
CA ASN A 129 22.83 0.24 -8.96
C ASN A 129 23.57 0.92 -10.12
N TYR A 130 22.97 0.94 -11.31
CA TYR A 130 23.46 1.73 -12.45
C TYR A 130 23.00 3.19 -12.28
N LEU A 131 23.92 4.05 -11.82
CA LEU A 131 23.84 5.51 -11.94
C LEU A 131 24.22 5.86 -13.38
N GLU A 132 23.23 6.16 -14.21
CA GLU A 132 23.43 6.71 -15.54
C GLU A 132 23.32 8.24 -15.45
N ASP A 133 24.47 8.87 -15.22
CA ASP A 133 24.69 10.28 -15.54
C ASP A 133 25.01 10.38 -17.03
N SER A 134 24.13 11.00 -17.82
CA SER A 134 24.53 11.55 -19.11
C SER A 134 23.72 12.80 -19.43
N ASP A 135 24.28 13.95 -19.07
CA ASP A 135 24.04 15.22 -19.73
C ASP A 135 24.57 15.12 -21.17
N VAL A 136 23.67 15.15 -22.15
CA VAL A 136 24.01 15.41 -23.54
C VAL A 136 23.03 16.46 -24.07
N ASP A 137 23.51 17.70 -24.08
CA ASP A 137 23.03 18.75 -24.97
C ASP A 137 23.28 18.32 -26.41
N THR A 138 22.23 18.25 -27.22
CA THR A 138 22.38 18.19 -28.68
C THR A 138 21.36 19.11 -29.33
N ASP A 139 21.78 20.37 -29.49
CA ASP A 139 21.28 21.24 -30.54
C ASP A 139 21.73 20.64 -31.88
N SER A 140 20.77 20.22 -32.71
CA SER A 140 21.01 20.07 -34.15
C SER A 140 19.73 20.39 -34.91
N ASP A 141 19.74 21.59 -35.49
CA ASP A 141 18.91 21.99 -36.62
C ASP A 141 19.25 21.17 -37.88
N GLU A 142 18.29 21.17 -38.82
CA GLU A 142 18.36 20.76 -40.23
C GLU A 142 18.31 19.24 -40.54
N ASP A 143 17.25 18.76 -41.19
CA ASP A 143 17.18 18.71 -42.67
C ASP A 143 15.98 17.84 -43.16
N GLU A 144 15.47 18.19 -44.33
CA GLU A 144 14.33 17.62 -45.03
C GLU A 144 14.53 16.13 -45.42
N GLY A 145 13.50 15.31 -45.20
CA GLY A 145 13.49 13.92 -45.64
C GLY A 145 12.09 13.34 -45.79
N THR A 146 11.51 13.53 -46.96
CA THR A 146 10.22 12.99 -47.38
C THR A 146 10.23 11.46 -47.50
N GLN A 147 9.45 10.75 -46.68
CA GLN A 147 8.93 9.42 -47.03
C GLN A 147 7.47 9.26 -46.57
N THR A 148 6.56 9.32 -47.54
CA THR A 148 5.13 9.11 -47.36
C THR A 148 4.80 7.62 -47.30
N ASP A 149 4.70 7.07 -46.09
CA ASP A 149 4.12 5.75 -45.89
C ASP A 149 2.61 5.78 -46.09
N LYS A 150 2.16 5.06 -47.13
CA LYS A 150 0.75 4.89 -47.50
C LYS A 150 0.03 4.04 -46.44
N ARG A 151 -0.41 4.69 -45.35
CA ARG A 151 -1.37 4.12 -44.39
C ARG A 151 -2.68 3.78 -45.12
N LYS A 152 -3.03 2.49 -45.16
CA LYS A 152 -4.31 1.98 -45.62
C LYS A 152 -5.43 2.57 -44.74
N TYR A 153 -6.13 3.58 -45.25
CA TYR A 153 -7.34 4.11 -44.63
C TYR A 153 -8.38 2.99 -44.51
N LYS A 154 -8.75 2.62 -43.28
CA LYS A 154 -9.93 1.80 -43.00
C LYS A 154 -11.14 2.56 -43.53
N LYS A 155 -11.77 2.05 -44.58
CA LYS A 155 -12.99 2.61 -45.17
C LYS A 155 -14.05 2.72 -44.07
N ASN A 156 -14.54 3.94 -43.84
CA ASN A 156 -15.69 4.17 -42.98
C ASN A 156 -16.90 3.35 -43.47
N PRO A 157 -17.75 2.84 -42.56
CA PRO A 157 -18.93 2.10 -42.95
C PRO A 157 -19.80 2.97 -43.87
N SER A 158 -20.15 2.43 -45.03
CA SER A 158 -21.05 3.06 -45.99
C SER A 158 -22.34 3.45 -45.29
N LYS A 159 -22.81 4.68 -45.54
CA LYS A 159 -24.13 5.11 -45.06
C LYS A 159 -25.17 4.10 -45.57
N PRO A 160 -26.15 3.70 -44.73
CA PRO A 160 -27.18 2.76 -45.12
C PRO A 160 -27.92 3.29 -46.35
N THR A 161 -28.07 2.44 -47.34
CA THR A 161 -28.73 2.81 -48.59
C THR A 161 -30.23 2.96 -48.37
N ARG A 162 -30.91 3.66 -49.28
CA ARG A 162 -32.37 3.85 -49.21
C ARG A 162 -33.13 2.52 -49.11
N GLN A 163 -32.60 1.45 -49.72
CA GLN A 163 -33.16 0.10 -49.63
C GLN A 163 -33.03 -0.52 -48.23
N ASP A 164 -31.95 -0.24 -47.51
CA ASP A 164 -31.77 -0.68 -46.11
C ASP A 164 -32.77 0.04 -45.18
N ILE A 165 -33.05 1.31 -45.47
CA ILE A 165 -34.04 2.11 -44.74
C ILE A 165 -35.47 1.64 -45.04
N GLU A 166 -35.77 1.25 -46.28
CA GLU A 166 -37.08 0.71 -46.66
C GLU A 166 -37.31 -0.69 -46.07
N ARG A 167 -36.28 -1.55 -45.96
CA ARG A 167 -36.36 -2.82 -45.22
C ARG A 167 -36.64 -2.62 -43.73
N LEU A 168 -35.97 -1.67 -43.09
CA LEU A 168 -36.21 -1.33 -41.67
C LEU A 168 -37.62 -0.76 -41.41
N ARG A 169 -38.23 -0.11 -42.41
CA ARG A 169 -39.61 0.36 -42.34
C ARG A 169 -40.62 -0.76 -42.57
N SER A 170 -40.36 -1.66 -43.52
CA SER A 170 -41.25 -2.79 -43.81
C SER A 170 -41.38 -3.77 -42.65
N THR A 171 -40.37 -3.92 -41.79
CA THR A 171 -40.45 -4.81 -40.62
C THR A 171 -41.26 -4.24 -39.45
N LYS A 172 -41.81 -3.02 -39.57
CA LYS A 172 -42.51 -2.35 -38.46
C LYS A 172 -44.04 -2.42 -38.54
N ASP A 173 -44.60 -2.85 -39.66
CA ASP A 173 -46.05 -2.79 -39.90
C ASP A 173 -46.81 -4.11 -39.62
N SER A 174 -46.14 -5.18 -39.16
CA SER A 174 -46.79 -6.49 -38.96
C SER A 174 -47.04 -6.92 -37.50
N SER A 175 -46.83 -6.05 -36.50
CA SER A 175 -47.14 -6.40 -35.11
C SER A 175 -47.88 -5.27 -34.42
N GLY A 176 -49.10 -5.58 -33.98
CA GLY A 176 -50.04 -4.66 -33.36
C GLY A 176 -49.46 -3.76 -32.27
N THR A 177 -50.07 -2.59 -32.16
CA THR A 177 -49.80 -1.50 -31.24
C THR A 177 -49.39 -1.97 -29.84
N PRO A 178 -48.11 -1.86 -29.44
CA PRO A 178 -47.77 -1.93 -28.03
C PRO A 178 -48.10 -0.57 -27.40
N LYS A 179 -48.67 -0.64 -26.19
CA LYS A 179 -48.94 0.51 -25.32
C LYS A 179 -47.68 1.36 -25.16
N SER A 180 -47.89 2.68 -25.18
CA SER A 180 -46.91 3.78 -25.06
C SER A 180 -45.71 3.48 -24.14
N SER A 181 -44.51 3.51 -24.72
CA SER A 181 -43.21 3.32 -24.08
C SER A 181 -42.58 4.61 -23.53
N ALA A 182 -43.37 5.62 -23.15
CA ALA A 182 -42.86 6.88 -22.63
C ALA A 182 -42.62 6.92 -21.10
N GLU A 183 -43.08 5.93 -20.34
CA GLU A 183 -42.97 5.91 -18.87
C GLU A 183 -42.15 4.75 -18.28
N LEU A 184 -41.64 3.81 -19.09
CA LEU A 184 -41.03 2.59 -18.56
C LEU A 184 -39.49 2.54 -18.57
N ASP A 185 -38.77 3.49 -19.18
CA ASP A 185 -37.30 3.37 -19.33
C ASP A 185 -36.45 4.28 -18.43
N THR A 186 -37.03 5.23 -17.68
CA THR A 186 -36.23 6.03 -16.72
C THR A 186 -36.10 5.37 -15.35
N SER A 187 -37.04 4.52 -14.97
CA SER A 187 -36.99 3.78 -13.70
C SER A 187 -36.02 2.60 -13.78
N ALA A 188 -35.95 1.88 -14.90
CA ALA A 188 -34.99 0.79 -15.10
C ALA A 188 -33.54 1.31 -15.23
N ALA A 189 -33.31 2.45 -15.88
CA ALA A 189 -31.99 3.08 -15.94
C ALA A 189 -31.55 3.67 -14.59
N LYS A 190 -32.47 4.29 -13.81
CA LYS A 190 -32.20 4.71 -12.43
C LYS A 190 -31.99 3.53 -11.50
N LYS A 191 -32.73 2.43 -11.67
CA LYS A 191 -32.58 1.21 -10.87
C LYS A 191 -31.27 0.48 -11.19
N ARG A 192 -30.83 0.43 -12.46
CA ARG A 192 -29.49 -0.08 -12.80
C ARG A 192 -28.35 0.79 -12.28
N LYS A 193 -28.56 2.10 -12.11
CA LYS A 193 -27.57 2.99 -11.46
C LYS A 193 -27.55 2.77 -9.94
N ALA A 194 -28.72 2.60 -9.32
CA ALA A 194 -28.85 2.27 -7.89
C ALA A 194 -28.39 0.84 -7.55
N ASP A 195 -28.55 -0.13 -8.46
CA ASP A 195 -28.14 -1.52 -8.27
C ASP A 195 -26.63 -1.72 -8.54
N LEU A 196 -25.98 -0.84 -9.31
CA LEU A 196 -24.53 -0.82 -9.44
C LEU A 196 -23.86 -0.07 -8.26
N GLU A 197 -24.55 0.90 -7.66
CA GLU A 197 -24.20 1.52 -6.37
C GLU A 197 -24.65 0.67 -5.16
N GLY A 198 -25.30 -0.47 -5.42
CA GLY A 198 -25.91 -1.35 -4.43
C GLY A 198 -25.42 -2.80 -4.46
N ARG A 199 -24.21 -3.08 -4.98
CA ARG A 199 -23.55 -4.37 -4.69
C ARG A 199 -23.06 -4.36 -3.25
N THR A 200 -23.96 -4.70 -2.34
CA THR A 200 -23.62 -5.15 -0.99
C THR A 200 -22.81 -6.45 -1.13
N TYR A 201 -21.51 -6.37 -0.88
CA TYR A 201 -20.69 -7.55 -0.59
C TYR A 201 -20.82 -7.81 0.91
N GLY A 202 -21.20 -9.04 1.28
CA GLY A 202 -21.64 -9.41 2.63
C GLY A 202 -23.15 -9.21 2.80
N ASP A 203 -23.89 -10.32 2.87
CA ASP A 203 -25.22 -10.62 3.43
C ASP A 203 -26.35 -9.55 3.43
N GLY A 204 -26.19 -8.42 2.75
CA GLY A 204 -27.05 -7.24 2.86
C GLY A 204 -26.98 -6.51 4.21
N THR A 205 -26.29 -7.06 5.22
CA THR A 205 -26.26 -6.54 6.60
C THR A 205 -24.98 -5.80 6.94
N ASN A 206 -23.83 -6.22 6.39
CA ASN A 206 -22.55 -5.57 6.62
C ASN A 206 -22.11 -4.85 5.34
N LYS A 207 -22.31 -3.53 5.30
CA LYS A 207 -21.67 -2.68 4.28
C LYS A 207 -20.19 -2.56 4.62
N GLU A 208 -19.45 -3.66 4.51
CA GLU A 208 -17.99 -3.58 4.51
C GLU A 208 -17.61 -2.64 3.36
N GLY A 209 -16.91 -1.55 3.70
CA GLY A 209 -16.58 -0.52 2.71
C GLY A 209 -15.82 -1.16 1.55
N PHE A 210 -16.10 -0.73 0.31
CA PHE A 210 -15.59 -1.29 -0.96
C PHE A 210 -14.11 -1.74 -0.97
N PHE A 211 -13.24 -1.09 -0.20
CA PHE A 211 -11.80 -1.34 -0.10
C PHE A 211 -11.40 -2.43 0.91
N LEU A 212 -12.33 -2.93 1.71
CA LEU A 212 -12.12 -4.04 2.65
C LEU A 212 -12.42 -5.40 2.02
N SER A 213 -12.68 -5.46 0.71
CA SER A 213 -12.85 -6.75 0.06
C SER A 213 -11.59 -7.60 0.22
N TYR A 214 -11.78 -8.90 0.43
CA TYR A 214 -10.71 -9.90 0.60
C TYR A 214 -9.57 -9.74 -0.42
N ASN A 215 -9.91 -9.62 -1.71
CA ASN A 215 -8.91 -9.54 -2.79
C ASN A 215 -8.10 -8.25 -2.71
N ILE A 216 -8.73 -7.14 -2.32
CA ILE A 216 -8.05 -5.84 -2.17
C ILE A 216 -7.14 -5.91 -0.93
N LEU A 217 -7.62 -6.38 0.22
CA LEU A 217 -6.79 -6.50 1.43
C LEU A 217 -5.59 -7.42 1.23
N TYR A 218 -5.79 -8.57 0.58
CA TYR A 218 -4.71 -9.49 0.26
C TYR A 218 -3.64 -8.86 -0.65
N THR A 219 -4.06 -8.16 -1.69
CA THR A 219 -3.15 -7.51 -2.65
C THR A 219 -2.48 -6.29 -2.01
N PHE A 220 -3.21 -5.53 -1.20
CA PHE A 220 -2.68 -4.39 -0.47
C PHE A 220 -1.62 -4.82 0.56
N ALA A 221 -1.87 -5.89 1.32
CA ALA A 221 -0.90 -6.47 2.23
C ALA A 221 0.39 -6.92 1.51
N HIS A 222 0.27 -7.41 0.26
CA HIS A 222 1.44 -7.68 -0.57
C HIS A 222 2.25 -6.42 -0.85
N HIS A 223 1.60 -5.34 -1.29
CA HIS A 223 2.30 -4.08 -1.54
C HIS A 223 2.90 -3.47 -0.27
N LEU A 224 2.25 -3.62 0.89
CA LEU A 224 2.82 -3.18 2.17
C LEU A 224 4.08 -3.96 2.54
N ASN A 225 4.14 -5.27 2.26
CA ASN A 225 5.37 -6.04 2.46
C ASN A 225 6.51 -5.53 1.57
N GLU A 226 6.23 -5.20 0.30
CA GLU A 226 7.25 -4.60 -0.60
C GLU A 226 7.70 -3.22 -0.13
N LEU A 227 6.84 -2.44 0.51
CA LEU A 227 7.27 -1.17 1.13
C LEU A 227 8.16 -1.41 2.36
N ASP A 228 7.93 -2.50 3.08
CA ASP A 228 8.74 -2.85 4.25
C ASP A 228 10.14 -3.38 3.90
N THR A 229 10.37 -3.85 2.67
CA THR A 229 11.70 -4.29 2.21
C THR A 229 12.62 -3.13 1.86
N ILE A 230 12.08 -1.93 1.60
CA ILE A 230 12.86 -0.74 1.23
C ILE A 230 13.81 -0.37 2.39
N PRO A 231 15.14 -0.39 2.23
CA PRO A 231 16.07 -0.11 3.32
C PRO A 231 15.80 1.21 4.05
N ALA A 232 16.00 1.24 5.37
CA ALA A 232 15.70 2.41 6.22
C ALA A 232 16.53 3.67 5.87
N LYS A 233 17.62 3.52 5.11
CA LYS A 233 18.41 4.64 4.56
C LYS A 233 17.61 5.52 3.60
N TYR A 234 16.58 4.96 2.96
CA TYR A 234 15.65 5.73 2.16
C TYR A 234 14.54 6.24 3.10
N GLU A 235 14.36 7.56 3.16
CA GLU A 235 13.30 8.18 3.96
C GLU A 235 11.94 7.62 3.56
N ARG A 236 11.42 6.69 4.38
CA ARG A 236 10.06 6.20 4.20
C ARG A 236 9.11 7.32 4.60
N SER A 237 8.26 7.73 3.67
CA SER A 237 7.21 8.68 4.00
C SER A 237 6.33 8.10 5.10
N MET A 238 6.18 8.84 6.20
CA MET A 238 5.19 8.54 7.24
C MET A 238 3.75 8.79 6.77
N ALA A 239 3.56 9.26 5.54
CA ALA A 239 2.25 9.42 4.95
C ALA A 239 1.58 8.06 4.75
N ARG A 240 0.24 8.09 4.75
CA ARG A 240 -0.57 6.91 4.47
C ARG A 240 -0.22 6.35 3.08
N PRO A 241 -0.14 5.02 2.91
CA PRO A 241 0.28 4.40 1.65
C PRO A 241 -0.87 4.38 0.61
N VAL A 242 -1.35 5.58 0.24
CA VAL A 242 -2.46 5.78 -0.71
C VAL A 242 -2.17 5.14 -2.07
N GLY A 243 -0.94 5.29 -2.56
CA GLY A 243 -0.51 4.70 -3.82
C GLY A 243 -0.61 3.18 -3.82
N ALA A 244 -0.12 2.52 -2.76
CA ALA A 244 -0.19 1.07 -2.63
C ALA A 244 -1.65 0.56 -2.58
N LEU A 245 -2.55 1.29 -1.92
CA LEU A 245 -3.97 0.94 -1.91
C LEU A 245 -4.61 1.10 -3.29
N LEU A 246 -4.33 2.19 -4.00
CA LEU A 246 -4.82 2.39 -5.37
C LEU A 246 -4.32 1.30 -6.32
N LEU A 247 -3.04 0.96 -6.25
CA LEU A 247 -2.44 -0.12 -7.04
C LEU A 247 -3.12 -1.47 -6.74
N ALA A 248 -3.39 -1.77 -5.48
CA ALA A 248 -4.13 -2.98 -5.10
C ALA A 248 -5.52 -3.01 -5.74
N VAL A 249 -6.27 -1.90 -5.70
CA VAL A 249 -7.59 -1.83 -6.34
C VAL A 249 -7.51 -2.02 -7.84
N GLN A 250 -6.57 -1.36 -8.51
CA GLN A 250 -6.38 -1.50 -9.96
C GLN A 250 -5.99 -2.92 -10.36
N ALA A 251 -5.11 -3.56 -9.59
CA ALA A 251 -4.70 -4.94 -9.82
C ALA A 251 -5.88 -5.91 -9.70
N VAL A 252 -6.71 -5.73 -8.67
CA VAL A 252 -7.92 -6.53 -8.47
C VAL A 252 -8.94 -6.28 -9.58
N GLU A 253 -9.21 -5.01 -9.94
CA GLU A 253 -10.12 -4.66 -11.04
C GLU A 253 -9.67 -5.30 -12.36
N ARG A 254 -8.37 -5.25 -12.65
CA ARG A 254 -7.80 -5.85 -13.86
C ARG A 254 -7.93 -7.36 -13.85
N ASN A 255 -7.59 -8.01 -12.75
CA ASN A 255 -7.73 -9.45 -12.59
C ASN A 255 -9.19 -9.90 -12.78
N LEU A 256 -10.14 -9.18 -12.18
CA LEU A 256 -11.58 -9.45 -12.38
C LEU A 256 -12.01 -9.22 -13.84
N GLY A 257 -11.36 -8.31 -14.55
CA GLY A 257 -11.55 -8.11 -15.99
C GLY A 257 -11.24 -9.35 -16.83
N PHE A 258 -10.33 -10.22 -16.40
CA PHE A 258 -10.00 -11.48 -17.08
C PHE A 258 -11.13 -12.51 -17.01
N TRP A 259 -12.05 -12.36 -16.07
CA TRP A 259 -13.18 -13.25 -15.84
C TRP A 259 -14.51 -12.71 -16.39
N LYS A 260 -14.48 -11.62 -17.17
CA LYS A 260 -15.69 -10.92 -17.64
C LYS A 260 -16.64 -11.81 -18.45
N THR A 261 -16.12 -12.82 -19.15
CA THR A 261 -16.90 -13.79 -19.93
C THR A 261 -17.36 -15.00 -19.12
N GLY A 262 -17.01 -15.08 -17.83
CA GLY A 262 -17.18 -16.28 -17.00
C GLY A 262 -16.08 -17.33 -17.20
N GLN A 263 -15.18 -17.13 -18.17
CA GLN A 263 -13.98 -17.93 -18.36
C GLN A 263 -12.75 -17.05 -18.15
N TYR A 264 -11.67 -17.63 -17.63
CA TYR A 264 -10.40 -16.92 -17.50
C TYR A 264 -9.78 -16.70 -18.87
N VAL A 265 -9.79 -15.45 -19.33
CA VAL A 265 -9.21 -15.04 -20.61
C VAL A 265 -8.19 -13.93 -20.36
N VAL A 266 -6.91 -14.27 -20.45
CA VAL A 266 -5.82 -13.29 -20.39
C VAL A 266 -5.77 -12.54 -21.73
N PRO A 267 -5.91 -11.21 -21.74
CA PRO A 267 -5.72 -10.41 -22.95
C PRO A 267 -4.32 -10.66 -23.53
N LYS A 268 -4.23 -10.78 -24.85
CA LYS A 268 -2.93 -10.87 -25.56
C LYS A 268 -2.46 -9.48 -25.98
N GLY A 269 -1.15 -9.28 -26.14
CA GLY A 269 -0.56 -8.02 -26.64
C GLY A 269 -0.09 -7.05 -25.55
N SER A 270 0.29 -5.83 -25.89
CA SER A 270 0.85 -4.87 -24.91
C SER A 270 -0.16 -4.33 -23.90
N ASP A 271 -1.45 -4.48 -24.17
CA ASP A 271 -2.55 -3.91 -23.36
C ASP A 271 -2.62 -4.49 -21.93
N TRP A 272 -1.91 -5.59 -21.63
CA TRP A 272 -1.86 -6.17 -20.29
C TRP A 272 -0.62 -5.80 -19.49
N PHE A 273 0.42 -5.24 -20.11
CA PHE A 273 1.62 -4.84 -19.39
C PHE A 273 1.30 -3.79 -18.33
N PHE A 274 1.99 -3.90 -17.20
CA PHE A 274 1.98 -2.90 -16.14
C PHE A 274 2.80 -1.69 -16.60
N SER A 275 2.21 -0.85 -17.43
CA SER A 275 2.80 0.38 -17.95
C SER A 275 1.95 1.58 -17.58
N CYS A 276 2.59 2.75 -17.55
CA CYS A 276 1.90 4.04 -17.38
C CYS A 276 0.76 4.16 -18.40
N ASP A 277 1.00 3.87 -19.68
CA ASP A 277 0.00 3.98 -20.74
C ASP A 277 -1.29 3.16 -20.49
N ASN A 278 -1.16 2.00 -19.84
CA ASN A 278 -2.28 1.11 -19.56
C ASN A 278 -2.97 1.42 -18.22
N TRP A 279 -2.19 1.81 -17.21
CA TRP A 279 -2.63 1.89 -15.81
C TRP A 279 -2.81 3.32 -15.30
N SER A 280 -2.24 4.32 -15.97
CA SER A 280 -2.40 5.73 -15.61
C SER A 280 -3.74 6.30 -16.09
N ASP A 281 -3.98 7.55 -15.74
CA ASP A 281 -5.05 8.32 -16.35
C ASP A 281 -4.73 8.59 -17.82
N ILE A 282 -5.69 8.29 -18.69
CA ILE A 282 -5.50 8.46 -20.14
C ILE A 282 -5.99 9.84 -20.54
N ARG A 283 -5.14 10.58 -21.25
CA ARG A 283 -5.50 11.85 -21.89
C ARG A 283 -5.78 11.58 -23.36
N GLN A 284 -7.03 11.73 -23.78
CA GLN A 284 -7.41 11.57 -25.18
C GLN A 284 -7.87 12.93 -25.72
N THR A 285 -7.16 13.45 -26.73
CA THR A 285 -7.60 14.65 -27.43
C THR A 285 -8.61 14.28 -28.49
N ASP A 286 -9.82 14.83 -28.37
CA ASP A 286 -10.88 14.63 -29.34
C ASP A 286 -10.49 15.30 -30.67
N PRO A 287 -10.36 14.54 -31.78
CA PRO A 287 -9.85 15.09 -33.04
C PRO A 287 -10.82 16.10 -33.70
N LYS A 288 -12.09 16.13 -33.26
CA LYS A 288 -13.11 17.02 -33.82
C LYS A 288 -13.23 18.34 -33.07
N THR A 289 -13.05 18.33 -31.76
CA THR A 289 -13.26 19.49 -30.88
C THR A 289 -11.94 20.08 -30.40
N GLY A 290 -10.84 19.34 -30.48
CA GLY A 290 -9.55 19.71 -29.90
C GLY A 290 -9.51 19.60 -28.37
N ASN A 291 -10.62 19.19 -27.73
CA ASN A 291 -10.70 19.10 -26.28
C ASN A 291 -9.99 17.83 -25.77
N THR A 292 -9.23 17.95 -24.68
CA THR A 292 -8.63 16.80 -24.01
C THR A 292 -9.62 16.20 -23.01
N LEU A 293 -10.08 14.98 -23.27
CA LEU A 293 -10.85 14.16 -22.35
C LEU A 293 -9.88 13.37 -21.46
N ILE A 294 -9.92 13.58 -20.15
CA ILE A 294 -9.10 12.81 -19.19
C ILE A 294 -9.96 11.68 -18.62
N THR A 295 -9.62 10.45 -18.97
CA THR A 295 -10.22 9.25 -18.39
C THR A 295 -9.43 8.85 -17.15
N ARG A 296 -9.96 9.19 -15.97
CA ARG A 296 -9.33 8.83 -14.70
C ARG A 296 -9.49 7.33 -14.43
N ARG A 297 -8.38 6.60 -14.46
CA ARG A 297 -8.31 5.17 -14.14
C ARG A 297 -7.60 4.99 -12.80
N ALA A 298 -6.37 5.48 -12.69
CA ALA A 298 -5.57 5.42 -11.46
C ALA A 298 -6.13 6.33 -10.38
N THR A 299 -6.48 7.57 -10.72
CA THR A 299 -6.87 8.58 -9.72
C THR A 299 -8.36 8.59 -9.43
N LYS A 300 -9.13 7.67 -10.01
CA LYS A 300 -10.61 7.63 -9.89
C LYS A 300 -11.07 7.62 -8.42
N TYR A 301 -10.34 6.90 -7.57
CA TYR A 301 -10.69 6.73 -6.15
C TYR A 301 -9.90 7.64 -5.21
N LEU A 302 -8.95 8.42 -5.73
CA LEU A 302 -8.06 9.25 -4.93
C LEU A 302 -8.83 10.21 -4.02
N SER A 303 -9.76 10.98 -4.59
CA SER A 303 -10.57 11.96 -3.85
C SER A 303 -11.45 11.33 -2.76
N THR A 304 -11.78 10.05 -2.90
CA THR A 304 -12.57 9.31 -1.90
C THR A 304 -11.69 8.86 -0.76
N ILE A 305 -10.49 8.34 -1.07
CA ILE A 305 -9.52 7.84 -0.11
C ILE A 305 -8.89 8.99 0.71
N GLU A 306 -8.64 10.15 0.08
CA GLU A 306 -8.13 11.35 0.76
C GLU A 306 -9.09 11.89 1.82
N LYS A 307 -10.39 11.65 1.67
CA LYS A 307 -11.43 12.09 2.62
C LYS A 307 -11.59 11.15 3.82
N TRP A 308 -10.82 10.06 3.89
CA TRP A 308 -10.93 9.11 4.99
C TRP A 308 -10.36 9.68 6.29
N THR A 309 -11.07 9.41 7.38
CA THR A 309 -10.61 9.68 8.74
C THR A 309 -9.39 8.83 9.07
N ALA A 310 -8.64 9.22 10.11
CA ALA A 310 -7.53 8.42 10.62
C ALA A 310 -8.00 7.02 11.05
N GLU A 311 -9.07 6.95 11.84
CA GLU A 311 -9.67 5.69 12.29
C GLU A 311 -9.98 4.72 11.13
N ARG A 312 -10.46 5.24 10.00
CA ARG A 312 -10.77 4.41 8.84
C ARG A 312 -9.50 3.85 8.18
N TRP A 313 -8.44 4.63 8.18
CA TRP A 313 -7.13 4.20 7.69
C TRP A 313 -6.48 3.18 8.61
N ASP A 314 -6.56 3.41 9.92
CA ASP A 314 -6.06 2.47 10.93
C ASP A 314 -6.77 1.12 10.78
N GLN A 315 -8.11 1.14 10.65
CA GLN A 315 -8.88 -0.07 10.35
C GLN A 315 -8.40 -0.77 9.07
N GLN A 316 -8.16 -0.04 7.98
CA GLN A 316 -7.69 -0.63 6.72
C GLN A 316 -6.30 -1.26 6.86
N LEU A 317 -5.41 -0.65 7.65
CA LEU A 317 -4.07 -1.14 7.89
C LEU A 317 -4.07 -2.35 8.83
N ASP A 318 -4.88 -2.33 9.89
CA ASP A 318 -5.04 -3.45 10.82
C ASP A 318 -5.55 -4.70 10.08
N GLU A 319 -6.59 -4.54 9.26
CA GLU A 319 -7.16 -5.63 8.45
C GLU A 319 -6.13 -6.17 7.44
N ALA A 320 -5.33 -5.29 6.83
CA ALA A 320 -4.24 -5.70 5.93
C ALA A 320 -3.09 -6.39 6.69
N ALA A 321 -2.82 -6.00 7.94
CA ALA A 321 -1.76 -6.61 8.75
C ALA A 321 -2.07 -8.07 9.09
N VAL A 322 -3.34 -8.43 9.31
CA VAL A 322 -3.78 -9.83 9.47
C VAL A 322 -3.33 -10.69 8.28
N TRP A 323 -3.41 -10.13 7.06
CA TRP A 323 -2.97 -10.82 5.84
C TRP A 323 -1.45 -10.95 5.73
N LYS A 324 -0.68 -9.98 6.24
CA LYS A 324 0.79 -10.06 6.29
C LYS A 324 1.24 -11.21 7.19
N GLU A 325 0.68 -11.32 8.39
CA GLU A 325 1.09 -12.38 9.34
C GLU A 325 0.72 -13.78 8.82
N ARG A 326 -0.44 -13.92 8.17
CA ARG A 326 -0.88 -15.20 7.59
C ARG A 326 0.09 -15.74 6.53
N LYS A 327 0.75 -14.86 5.76
CA LYS A 327 1.79 -15.29 4.81
C LYS A 327 3.06 -15.75 5.51
N ARG A 328 3.43 -15.12 6.63
CA ARG A 328 4.61 -15.49 7.42
C ARG A 328 4.48 -16.90 8.00
N GLN A 329 3.29 -17.23 8.51
CA GLN A 329 3.00 -18.57 9.05
C GLN A 329 3.10 -19.69 8.00
N LYS A 330 2.79 -19.41 6.72
CA LYS A 330 2.90 -20.41 5.64
C LYS A 330 4.33 -20.66 5.18
N LYS A 331 5.26 -19.73 5.45
CA LYS A 331 6.68 -19.87 5.08
C LYS A 331 7.52 -20.53 6.18
N LEU A 332 6.98 -20.71 7.39
CA LEU A 332 7.63 -21.58 8.35
C LEU A 332 7.55 -22.99 7.78
N PRO A 333 8.70 -23.65 7.50
CA PRO A 333 8.68 -25.04 7.09
C PRO A 333 7.90 -25.77 8.18
N CYS A 334 6.84 -26.47 7.77
CA CYS A 334 6.25 -27.48 8.63
C CYS A 334 7.42 -28.40 8.98
N SER A 335 7.95 -28.26 10.20
CA SER A 335 9.07 -29.04 10.69
C SER A 335 8.67 -30.51 10.60
N ALA A 336 9.04 -31.11 9.47
CA ALA A 336 8.91 -32.52 9.20
C ALA A 336 9.99 -33.23 10.01
N ALA A 337 9.77 -33.34 11.33
CA ALA A 337 10.38 -34.30 12.24
C ALA A 337 9.91 -34.03 13.68
N SER A 338 8.60 -34.12 13.92
CA SER A 338 8.14 -34.60 15.23
C SER A 338 8.05 -36.12 15.15
N SER A 339 9.21 -36.80 15.05
CA SER A 339 9.30 -38.17 15.56
C SER A 339 9.52 -38.06 17.05
N GLU A 340 8.42 -38.17 17.79
CA GLU A 340 8.29 -39.04 18.95
C GLU A 340 9.62 -39.72 19.38
N VAL A 341 10.41 -39.02 20.20
CA VAL A 341 11.27 -39.66 21.18
C VAL A 341 10.83 -39.09 22.51
N GLU A 342 10.08 -39.94 23.21
CA GLU A 342 9.66 -39.80 24.59
C GLU A 342 10.91 -39.88 25.48
N GLU A 343 11.69 -38.80 25.55
CA GLU A 343 12.76 -38.69 26.53
C GLU A 343 12.17 -38.12 27.82
N VAL A 344 11.80 -39.06 28.67
CA VAL A 344 11.53 -38.88 30.10
C VAL A 344 12.75 -38.21 30.73
N ILE A 345 12.75 -36.88 30.78
CA ILE A 345 13.60 -36.14 31.69
C ILE A 345 12.88 -36.19 33.04
N GLU A 346 13.14 -37.25 33.80
CA GLU A 346 13.00 -37.22 35.25
C GLU A 346 13.91 -36.09 35.76
N ILE A 347 13.28 -34.96 36.09
CA ILE A 347 13.89 -33.93 36.93
C ILE A 347 14.00 -34.57 38.31
N ILE A 348 15.14 -35.21 38.56
CA ILE A 348 15.59 -35.55 39.90
C ILE A 348 15.95 -34.20 40.54
N ASP A 349 15.06 -33.70 41.38
CA ASP A 349 15.36 -32.69 42.40
C ASP A 349 16.35 -33.32 43.39
N ASP A 350 17.64 -33.19 43.12
CA ASP A 350 18.71 -33.48 44.08
C ASP A 350 19.64 -32.26 44.07
N ASP A 351 19.57 -31.50 45.18
CA ASP A 351 20.48 -30.46 45.69
C ASP A 351 19.61 -29.47 46.51
N GLU A 352 19.81 -29.18 47.79
CA GLU A 352 20.73 -29.61 48.84
C GLU A 352 20.07 -29.11 50.15
N ASP A 353 19.97 -29.97 51.16
CA ASP A 353 19.55 -29.58 52.51
C ASP A 353 20.66 -28.77 53.19
N ASP A 354 20.41 -27.48 53.40
CA ASP A 354 21.27 -26.55 54.13
C ASP A 354 21.19 -26.86 55.65
N VAL A 355 22.14 -27.67 56.15
CA VAL A 355 22.28 -27.99 57.57
C VAL A 355 22.92 -26.83 58.32
N VAL A 356 22.10 -26.02 58.98
CA VAL A 356 22.55 -24.99 59.92
C VAL A 356 22.98 -25.64 61.24
N VAL A 357 24.29 -25.80 61.43
CA VAL A 357 24.88 -26.10 62.75
C VAL A 357 25.04 -24.78 63.50
N SER A 358 24.42 -24.67 64.69
CA SER A 358 24.67 -23.59 65.64
C SER A 358 25.41 -24.16 66.86
N ASP A 359 26.53 -23.52 67.21
CA ASP A 359 27.30 -23.71 68.45
C ASP A 359 26.54 -23.21 69.70
#